data_AF-A0AAD9ZNW9-F1
#
_entry.id   AF-A0AAD9ZNW9-F1
#
_cell.length_a   1.000
_cell.length_b   1.000
_cell.length_c   1.000
_cell.angle_alpha   90.00
_cell.angle_beta   90.00
_cell.angle_gamma   90.00
#
_symmetry.space_group_name_H-M   'P 1'
#
loop_
_entity.id
_entity.type
_entity.pdbx_description
1 polymer ?
#
loop_
_entity_poly.entity_id
_entity_poly.type
_entity_poly.pdbx_seq_one_letter_code
_entity_poly.pdbx_strand_id
1 'polypeptide(L)'
;MNYYMYFGGTNFGRTSGGPFYITSYDYDAPIDEYGLLSEPKWGHLKDLHAAIKLCEPALVAADSPQYIRLGPNQEAHVYRVNGLSEGLNSSQYGSQSSCSAFLANIDEHKAASVSFFGQSYILTAMVSEYTTRLQEHCGSTLQRLGHKHPSKLWTLLCHFHQNFLYPNNL
;
A
#
# COMPACT_ATOMS: atom_id res chain seq x y z
N MET A 1 -7.43 4.60 -9.59
CA MET A 1 -7.93 5.52 -8.55
C MET A 1 -7.40 6.92 -8.86
N ASN A 2 -8.20 7.97 -8.66
CA ASN A 2 -7.76 9.36 -8.82
C ASN A 2 -8.26 10.20 -7.63
N TYR A 3 -7.43 11.12 -7.13
CA TYR A 3 -7.80 12.04 -6.05
C TYR A 3 -8.46 13.27 -6.66
N TYR A 4 -9.75 13.45 -6.38
CA TYR A 4 -10.47 14.67 -6.73
C TYR A 4 -10.76 15.42 -5.41
N MET A 5 -9.95 16.40 -5.00
CA MET A 5 -8.81 17.03 -5.70
C MET A 5 -7.45 16.61 -5.11
N TYR A 6 -6.40 16.52 -5.95
CA TYR A 6 -5.02 16.42 -5.46
C TYR A 6 -4.43 17.80 -5.10
N PHE A 7 -4.82 18.82 -5.87
CA PHE A 7 -4.63 20.24 -5.59
C PHE A 7 -5.90 20.94 -6.05
N GLY A 8 -6.58 21.63 -5.13
CA GLY A 8 -7.83 22.31 -5.42
C GLY A 8 -7.62 23.71 -5.98
N GLY A 9 -6.93 24.57 -5.24
CA GLY A 9 -6.62 25.95 -5.62
C GLY A 9 -7.74 26.93 -5.29
N THR A 10 -7.94 27.93 -6.15
CA THR A 10 -8.84 29.06 -5.90
C THR A 10 -9.73 29.36 -7.10
N ASN A 11 -11.01 29.64 -6.83
CA ASN A 11 -11.95 30.17 -7.81
C ASN A 11 -11.71 31.68 -8.03
N PHE A 12 -10.77 32.03 -8.91
CA PHE A 12 -10.47 33.44 -9.21
C PHE A 12 -11.50 34.16 -10.08
N GLY A 13 -11.77 35.43 -9.75
CA GLY A 13 -12.68 36.27 -10.52
C GLY A 13 -14.14 36.00 -10.20
N ARG A 14 -15.02 36.10 -11.21
CA ARG A 14 -16.48 36.01 -11.02
C ARG A 14 -17.17 34.93 -11.85
N THR A 15 -16.39 34.11 -12.57
CA THR A 15 -16.91 33.10 -13.51
C THR A 15 -16.39 31.69 -13.27
N SER A 16 -15.42 31.50 -12.37
CA SER A 16 -14.81 30.19 -12.09
C SER A 16 -15.56 29.39 -11.01
N GLY A 17 -16.23 30.06 -10.07
CA GLY A 17 -17.05 29.43 -9.03
C GLY A 17 -18.50 29.31 -9.46
N GLY A 18 -19.16 28.19 -9.11
CA GLY A 18 -20.61 28.07 -9.24
C GLY A 18 -21.37 29.00 -8.27
N PRO A 19 -22.70 29.13 -8.40
CA PRO A 19 -23.51 29.89 -7.45
C PRO A 19 -23.31 29.39 -6.02
N PHE A 20 -23.10 30.29 -5.07
CA PHE A 20 -22.89 29.98 -3.65
C PHE A 20 -21.64 29.16 -3.30
N TYR A 21 -20.72 28.94 -4.24
CA TYR A 21 -19.39 28.44 -3.91
C TYR A 21 -18.51 29.58 -3.42
N ILE A 22 -17.76 29.32 -2.35
CA ILE A 22 -16.77 30.27 -1.85
C ILE A 22 -15.56 30.34 -2.80
N THR A 23 -14.77 31.41 -2.66
CA THR A 23 -13.55 31.61 -3.45
C THR A 23 -12.54 30.48 -3.24
N SER A 24 -12.44 29.96 -2.00
CA SER A 24 -11.55 28.83 -1.70
C SER A 24 -12.04 27.56 -2.39
N TYR A 25 -11.11 26.85 -3.03
CA TYR A 25 -11.34 25.53 -3.61
C TYR A 25 -10.38 24.50 -3.02
N ASP A 26 -9.92 24.70 -1.78
CA ASP A 26 -8.93 23.88 -1.08
C ASP A 26 -9.24 22.37 -1.06
N TYR A 27 -10.51 22.01 -0.84
CA TYR A 27 -11.01 20.63 -0.81
C TYR A 27 -10.34 19.71 0.24
N ASP A 28 -9.64 20.27 1.23
CA ASP A 28 -8.79 19.51 2.14
C ASP A 28 -7.87 18.56 1.32
N ALA A 29 -7.36 19.07 0.20
CA ALA A 29 -6.53 18.32 -0.73
C ALA A 29 -5.14 18.04 -0.13
N PRO A 30 -4.40 17.05 -0.65
CA PRO A 30 -3.00 16.81 -0.26
C PRO A 30 -2.09 18.03 -0.47
N ILE A 31 -2.40 18.89 -1.44
CA ILE A 31 -1.78 20.20 -1.61
C ILE A 31 -2.86 21.25 -1.36
N ASP A 32 -2.61 22.14 -0.39
CA ASP A 32 -3.57 23.17 0.02
C ASP A 32 -3.77 24.24 -1.07
N GLU A 33 -4.76 25.12 -0.86
CA GLU A 33 -5.09 26.23 -1.77
C GLU A 33 -3.88 27.10 -2.18
N TYR A 34 -2.86 27.23 -1.32
CA TYR A 34 -1.67 28.06 -1.54
C TYR A 34 -0.50 27.27 -2.17
N GLY A 35 -0.66 25.98 -2.44
CA GLY A 35 0.38 25.13 -2.99
C GLY A 35 1.33 24.53 -1.95
N LEU A 36 0.98 24.59 -0.66
CA LEU A 36 1.75 23.97 0.41
C LEU A 36 1.29 22.52 0.64
N LEU A 37 2.19 21.69 1.14
CA LEU A 37 1.89 20.28 1.42
C LEU A 37 1.05 20.17 2.70
N SER A 38 -0.14 19.57 2.58
CA SER A 38 -1.03 19.31 3.71
C SER A 38 -0.59 18.05 4.45
N GLU A 39 0.25 18.22 5.47
CA GLU A 39 0.69 17.12 6.33
C GLU A 39 -0.31 16.85 7.46
N PRO A 40 -0.53 15.58 7.86
CA PRO A 40 0.21 14.38 7.45
C PRO A 40 -0.34 13.70 6.18
N LYS A 41 -1.42 14.23 5.59
CA LYS A 41 -2.15 13.58 4.50
C LYS A 41 -1.28 13.35 3.27
N TRP A 42 -0.55 14.38 2.83
CA TRP A 42 0.34 14.28 1.68
C TRP A 42 1.43 13.22 1.91
N GLY A 43 2.11 13.25 3.05
CA GLY A 43 3.14 12.29 3.41
C GLY A 43 2.61 10.87 3.45
N HIS A 44 1.44 10.66 4.06
CA HIS A 44 0.80 9.34 4.13
C HIS A 44 0.38 8.79 2.75
N LEU A 45 -0.16 9.63 1.86
CA LEU A 45 -0.50 9.22 0.50
C LEU A 45 0.75 8.95 -0.35
N LYS A 46 1.82 9.72 -0.16
CA LYS A 46 3.12 9.45 -0.79
C LYS A 46 3.64 8.07 -0.39
N ASP A 47 3.61 7.75 0.90
CA ASP A 47 4.08 6.46 1.41
C ASP A 47 3.18 5.30 0.94
N LEU A 48 1.86 5.53 0.86
CA LEU A 48 0.92 4.58 0.26
C LEU A 48 1.25 4.29 -1.22
N HIS A 49 1.50 5.33 -2.03
CA HIS A 49 1.86 5.14 -3.43
C HIS A 49 3.20 4.43 -3.60
N ALA A 50 4.21 4.77 -2.79
CA ALA A 50 5.48 4.06 -2.78
C ALA A 50 5.26 2.57 -2.47
N ALA A 51 4.36 2.27 -1.52
CA ALA A 51 4.02 0.92 -1.14
C ALA A 51 3.34 0.12 -2.26
N ILE A 52 2.35 0.73 -2.92
CA ILE A 52 1.67 0.13 -4.08
C ILE A 52 2.67 -0.09 -5.22
N LYS A 53 3.58 0.87 -5.47
CA LYS A 53 4.59 0.77 -6.52
C LYS A 53 5.57 -0.40 -6.26
N LEU A 54 5.94 -0.65 -5.01
CA LEU A 54 6.76 -1.81 -4.64
C LEU A 54 6.05 -3.14 -4.92
N CYS A 55 4.73 -3.18 -4.72
CA CYS A 55 3.89 -4.35 -5.00
C CYS A 55 3.51 -4.49 -6.49
N GLU A 56 3.80 -3.49 -7.34
CA GLU A 56 3.32 -3.39 -8.73
C GLU A 56 3.58 -4.67 -9.54
N PRO A 57 4.76 -5.31 -9.54
CA PRO A 57 4.98 -6.48 -10.40
C PRO A 57 4.14 -7.71 -10.04
N ALA A 58 3.75 -7.87 -8.78
CA ALA A 58 2.82 -8.94 -8.39
C ALA A 58 1.37 -8.54 -8.71
N LEU A 59 1.02 -7.27 -8.51
CA LEU A 59 -0.31 -6.72 -8.78
C LEU A 59 -0.68 -6.80 -10.27
N VAL A 60 0.26 -6.48 -11.16
CA VAL A 60 0.00 -6.47 -12.62
C VAL A 60 0.11 -7.85 -13.25
N ALA A 61 0.82 -8.80 -12.62
CA ALA A 61 1.04 -10.13 -13.17
C ALA A 61 0.01 -11.16 -12.68
N ALA A 62 -0.65 -10.94 -11.54
CA ALA A 62 -1.68 -11.84 -11.04
C ALA A 62 -3.01 -11.61 -11.77
N ASP A 63 -3.67 -12.69 -12.20
CA ASP A 63 -4.99 -12.61 -12.85
C ASP A 63 -6.09 -12.10 -11.91
N SER A 64 -6.03 -12.51 -10.63
CA SER A 64 -6.96 -12.09 -9.60
C SER A 64 -6.37 -12.27 -8.19
N PRO A 65 -6.79 -11.46 -7.20
CA PRO A 65 -6.40 -11.67 -5.81
C PRO A 65 -7.07 -12.90 -5.21
N GLN A 66 -6.32 -13.69 -4.47
CA GLN A 66 -6.85 -14.75 -3.62
C GLN A 66 -7.30 -14.19 -2.27
N TYR A 67 -8.58 -14.35 -1.96
CA TYR A 67 -9.16 -13.98 -0.67
C TYR A 67 -8.87 -15.04 0.39
N ILE A 68 -8.38 -14.61 1.56
CA ILE A 68 -8.15 -15.46 2.72
C ILE A 68 -8.78 -14.79 3.94
N ARG A 69 -9.68 -15.51 4.60
CA ARG A 69 -10.25 -15.08 5.88
C ARG A 69 -9.26 -15.34 7.00
N LEU A 70 -8.83 -14.28 7.71
CA LEU A 70 -7.92 -14.38 8.85
C LEU A 70 -8.64 -14.37 10.20
N GLY A 71 -9.87 -13.84 10.24
CA GLY A 71 -10.68 -13.72 11.45
C GLY A 71 -12.14 -13.34 11.14
N PRO A 72 -12.92 -12.95 12.17
CA PRO A 72 -14.29 -12.49 11.97
C PRO A 72 -14.36 -11.21 11.13
N ASN A 73 -13.47 -10.26 11.40
CA ASN A 73 -13.37 -8.95 10.73
C ASN A 73 -12.00 -8.72 10.07
N GLN A 74 -11.20 -9.78 9.90
CA GLN A 74 -9.86 -9.69 9.33
C GLN A 74 -9.74 -10.56 8.07
N GLU A 75 -9.11 -10.00 7.04
CA GLU A 75 -8.97 -10.61 5.73
C GLU A 75 -7.59 -10.34 5.13
N ALA A 76 -7.21 -11.17 4.16
CA ALA A 76 -6.04 -10.96 3.32
C ALA A 76 -6.40 -11.14 1.84
N HIS A 77 -5.83 -10.29 1.00
CA HIS A 77 -5.87 -10.41 -0.46
C HIS A 77 -4.47 -10.64 -0.98
N VAL A 78 -4.22 -11.83 -1.54
CA VAL A 78 -2.90 -12.26 -2.01
C VAL A 78 -2.84 -12.25 -3.53
N TYR A 79 -1.86 -11.56 -4.07
CA TYR A 79 -1.53 -11.47 -5.49
C TYR A 79 -0.26 -12.27 -5.71
N ARG A 80 -0.34 -13.35 -6.48
CA ARG A 80 0.81 -14.18 -6.86
C ARG A 80 0.55 -14.78 -8.24
N VAL A 81 1.61 -14.89 -9.04
CA VAL A 81 1.57 -15.65 -10.29
C VAL A 81 1.64 -17.14 -9.97
N ASN A 82 0.59 -17.89 -10.31
CA ASN A 82 0.61 -19.34 -10.27
C ASN A 82 1.39 -19.86 -11.49
N GLY A 83 2.71 -19.87 -11.42
CA GLY A 83 3.52 -20.65 -12.36
C GLY A 83 3.22 -22.12 -12.12
N LEU A 84 2.68 -22.80 -13.14
CA LEU A 84 2.41 -24.23 -13.22
C LEU A 84 3.44 -25.07 -12.41
N SER A 85 3.08 -25.46 -11.19
CA SER A 85 3.68 -26.59 -10.50
C SER A 85 2.90 -27.87 -10.79
N GLU A 86 2.38 -28.00 -12.01
CA GLU A 86 1.81 -29.25 -12.52
C GLU A 86 2.71 -29.72 -13.66
N GLY A 87 3.69 -30.55 -13.34
CA GLY A 87 4.23 -31.51 -14.31
C GLY A 87 5.71 -31.41 -14.71
N LEU A 88 6.54 -30.51 -14.17
CA LEU A 88 7.97 -30.59 -14.44
C LEU A 88 8.78 -30.60 -13.14
N ASN A 89 9.54 -31.67 -12.95
CA ASN A 89 10.47 -31.90 -11.86
C ASN A 89 11.26 -30.61 -11.57
N SER A 90 10.83 -29.88 -10.53
CA SER A 90 11.38 -28.58 -10.17
C SER A 90 12.72 -28.74 -9.45
N SER A 91 13.68 -29.34 -10.15
CA SER A 91 15.09 -29.16 -9.91
C SER A 91 15.58 -28.05 -10.83
N GLN A 92 16.08 -26.96 -10.21
CA GLN A 92 17.16 -26.17 -10.78
C GLN A 92 16.81 -25.18 -11.92
N TYR A 93 15.79 -24.34 -11.75
CA TYR A 93 15.80 -22.96 -12.28
C TYR A 93 14.76 -22.13 -11.53
N GLY A 94 15.21 -21.09 -10.81
CA GLY A 94 14.39 -20.32 -9.87
C GLY A 94 13.23 -19.60 -10.55
N SER A 95 12.03 -20.16 -10.45
CA SER A 95 10.79 -19.43 -10.75
C SER A 95 10.58 -18.37 -9.67
N GLN A 96 11.07 -17.17 -9.96
CA GLN A 96 10.88 -15.96 -9.13
C GLN A 96 9.40 -15.56 -9.17
N SER A 97 8.55 -16.19 -8.36
CA SER A 97 7.16 -15.75 -8.24
C SER A 97 7.11 -14.45 -7.44
N SER A 98 6.84 -13.32 -8.10
CA SER A 98 6.47 -12.08 -7.40
C SER A 98 5.17 -12.32 -6.64
N CYS A 99 5.11 -11.85 -5.40
CA CYS A 99 3.98 -12.07 -4.52
C CYS A 99 3.77 -10.84 -3.64
N SER A 100 2.51 -10.46 -3.44
CA SER A 100 2.11 -9.33 -2.61
C SER A 100 0.82 -9.65 -1.89
N ALA A 101 0.62 -9.13 -0.67
CA ALA A 101 -0.57 -9.36 0.13
C ALA A 101 -1.00 -8.09 0.86
N PHE A 102 -2.31 -7.84 0.87
CA PHE A 102 -2.94 -6.77 1.63
C PHE A 102 -3.65 -7.39 2.82
N LEU A 103 -3.27 -7.03 4.04
CA LEU A 103 -3.92 -7.50 5.26
C LEU A 103 -4.79 -6.39 5.84
N ALA A 104 -6.01 -6.76 6.16
CA ALA A 104 -7.10 -5.85 6.45
C ALA A 104 -7.79 -6.21 7.75
N ASN A 105 -8.12 -5.18 8.54
CA ASN A 105 -9.00 -5.30 9.69
C ASN A 105 -10.13 -4.29 9.54
N ILE A 106 -11.35 -4.78 9.33
CA ILE A 106 -12.55 -3.98 9.07
C ILE A 106 -13.24 -3.58 10.40
N ASP A 107 -12.74 -4.07 11.54
CA ASP A 107 -13.27 -3.67 12.85
C ASP A 107 -12.94 -2.20 13.16
N GLU A 108 -13.97 -1.37 13.31
CA GLU A 108 -13.84 0.08 13.54
C GLU A 108 -13.37 0.45 14.96
N HIS A 109 -13.33 -0.52 15.89
CA HIS A 109 -13.10 -0.23 17.30
C HIS A 109 -11.94 -1.01 17.91
N LYS A 110 -11.64 -2.20 17.40
CA LYS A 110 -10.68 -3.11 18.00
C LYS A 110 -9.55 -3.45 17.04
N ALA A 111 -8.32 -3.32 17.54
CA ALA A 111 -7.17 -3.94 16.92
C ALA A 111 -7.25 -5.46 17.06
N ALA A 112 -6.67 -6.18 16.10
CA ALA A 112 -6.63 -7.63 16.08
C ALA A 112 -5.21 -8.13 15.76
N SER A 113 -4.82 -9.25 16.37
CA SER A 113 -3.60 -9.96 16.00
C SER A 113 -3.97 -11.10 15.06
N VAL A 114 -3.34 -11.17 13.89
CA VAL A 114 -3.55 -12.22 12.90
C VAL A 114 -2.25 -12.94 12.61
N SER A 115 -2.33 -14.25 12.33
CA SER A 115 -1.19 -15.03 11.84
C SER A 115 -1.28 -15.17 10.34
N PHE A 116 -0.24 -14.78 9.61
CA PHE A 116 -0.16 -14.87 8.16
C PHE A 116 1.25 -15.35 7.75
N PHE A 117 1.31 -16.46 7.00
CA PHE A 117 2.56 -17.15 6.65
C PHE A 117 3.53 -17.39 7.84
N GLY A 118 2.98 -17.78 9.00
CA GLY A 118 3.77 -18.10 10.20
C GLY A 118 4.27 -16.87 10.97
N GLN A 119 3.94 -15.65 10.53
CA GLN A 119 4.23 -14.41 11.26
C GLN A 119 2.97 -13.81 11.87
N SER A 120 3.12 -13.16 13.02
CA SER A 120 2.03 -12.44 13.68
C SER A 120 2.06 -10.96 13.32
N TYR A 121 0.93 -10.44 12.88
CA TYR A 121 0.72 -9.04 12.54
C TYR A 121 -0.37 -8.45 13.43
N ILE A 122 -0.11 -7.26 13.97
CA ILE A 122 -1.12 -6.48 14.70
C ILE A 122 -1.74 -5.51 13.71
N LEU A 123 -2.99 -5.76 13.35
CA LEU A 123 -3.80 -4.88 12.52
C LEU A 123 -4.59 -3.96 13.43
N THR A 124 -4.48 -2.65 13.22
CA THR A 124 -5.21 -1.69 14.04
C THR A 124 -6.68 -1.65 13.66
N ALA A 125 -7.51 -1.05 14.50
CA ALA A 125 -8.90 -0.78 14.12
C ALA A 125 -8.93 0.12 12.87
N MET A 126 -9.96 -0.06 12.04
CA MET A 126 -10.21 0.81 10.89
C MET A 126 -10.68 2.17 11.40
N VAL A 127 -9.71 3.07 11.60
CA VAL A 127 -9.96 4.49 11.87
C VAL A 127 -9.64 5.25 10.59
N SER A 128 -10.36 6.34 10.30
CA SER A 128 -10.17 7.24 9.15
C SER A 128 -8.83 8.01 9.14
N GLU A 129 -7.80 7.48 9.80
CA GLU A 129 -6.50 8.09 9.94
C GLU A 129 -5.51 7.34 9.05
N TYR A 130 -5.13 7.99 7.94
CA TYR A 130 -4.28 7.44 6.89
C TYR A 130 -2.93 7.01 7.47
N THR A 131 -2.40 5.85 7.09
CA THR A 131 -0.97 5.50 7.22
C THR A 131 -0.72 4.13 6.57
N THR A 132 0.49 3.90 6.04
CA THR A 132 0.86 2.67 5.30
C THR A 132 2.11 2.03 5.88
N ARG A 133 2.05 0.73 6.23
CA ARG A 133 3.21 -0.04 6.72
C ARG A 133 3.59 -1.00 5.62
N LEU A 134 4.77 -0.79 5.09
CA LEU A 134 5.42 -1.74 4.22
C LEU A 134 6.20 -2.74 5.06
N GLN A 135 5.86 -4.01 4.95
CA GLN A 135 6.67 -5.07 5.52
C GLN A 135 6.87 -6.14 4.46
N GLU A 136 8.07 -6.29 3.94
CA GLU A 136 8.29 -7.24 2.85
C GLU A 136 8.23 -8.67 3.38
N HIS A 137 7.35 -9.53 2.84
CA HIS A 137 7.50 -10.98 3.01
C HIS A 137 6.56 -11.81 2.12
N CYS A 138 7.16 -12.47 1.14
CA CYS A 138 6.62 -13.65 0.49
C CYS A 138 7.80 -14.53 0.04
N GLY A 139 8.61 -14.98 1.01
CA GLY A 139 9.95 -15.57 0.82
C GLY A 139 10.89 -15.20 1.97
N SER A 140 12.00 -15.93 2.14
CA SER A 140 12.82 -16.04 3.37
C SER A 140 13.69 -14.84 3.82
N THR A 141 13.44 -13.61 3.37
CA THR A 141 14.33 -12.47 3.71
C THR A 141 13.55 -11.23 4.13
N LEU A 142 13.90 -10.67 5.29
CA LEU A 142 13.23 -9.57 5.97
C LEU A 142 13.98 -8.26 5.70
N GLN A 143 13.41 -7.34 4.93
CA GLN A 143 13.90 -5.96 4.83
C GLN A 143 12.94 -5.00 5.55
N ARG A 144 13.47 -4.31 6.55
CA ARG A 144 12.78 -3.29 7.35
C ARG A 144 13.06 -1.94 6.71
N LEU A 145 12.10 -1.38 5.98
CA LEU A 145 12.15 0.04 5.60
C LEU A 145 11.88 0.88 6.85
N GLY A 146 12.96 1.35 7.47
CA GLY A 146 12.90 2.17 8.67
C GLY A 146 12.76 3.65 8.32
N HIS A 147 11.69 4.28 8.79
CA HIS A 147 11.75 5.64 9.32
C HIS A 147 10.93 5.70 10.62
N LYS A 148 11.58 6.15 11.70
CA LYS A 148 11.00 6.28 13.04
C LYS A 148 10.00 7.44 13.07
N HIS A 149 8.70 7.15 13.04
CA HIS A 149 7.69 7.95 13.72
C HIS A 149 6.47 7.07 14.06
N PRO A 150 5.85 7.18 15.26
CA PRO A 150 4.83 6.24 15.71
C PRO A 150 3.42 6.67 15.26
N SER A 151 2.79 5.91 14.36
CA SER A 151 1.32 5.91 14.18
C SER A 151 0.85 4.64 13.42
N LYS A 152 -0.42 4.26 13.61
CA LYS A 152 -1.04 2.90 13.60
C LYS A 152 -1.77 2.53 12.28
N LEU A 153 -1.71 1.27 11.82
CA LEU A 153 -1.51 0.90 10.40
C LEU A 153 -2.38 -0.23 9.79
N TRP A 154 -2.64 -0.11 8.48
CA TRP A 154 -2.83 -1.24 7.54
C TRP A 154 -1.47 -1.87 7.20
N THR A 155 -1.40 -3.20 7.12
CA THR A 155 -0.13 -3.90 6.85
C THR A 155 -0.11 -4.38 5.40
N LEU A 156 0.76 -3.78 4.58
CA LEU A 156 1.03 -4.21 3.22
C LEU A 156 2.30 -5.06 3.17
N LEU A 157 2.22 -6.22 2.52
CA LEU A 157 3.35 -7.11 2.31
C LEU A 157 3.70 -7.21 0.82
N CYS A 158 4.86 -6.73 0.39
CA CYS A 158 5.38 -6.91 -0.98
C CYS A 158 6.64 -7.80 -0.95
N HIS A 159 6.91 -8.59 -1.98
CA HIS A 159 8.18 -9.33 -2.10
C HIS A 159 8.86 -9.04 -3.43
N PHE A 160 10.13 -8.64 -3.36
CA PHE A 160 11.01 -8.47 -4.52
C PHE A 160 12.27 -9.29 -4.33
N HIS A 161 12.62 -10.15 -5.30
CA HIS A 161 13.97 -10.68 -5.37
C HIS A 161 14.82 -9.63 -6.11
N GLN A 162 15.33 -8.62 -5.39
CA GLN A 162 16.35 -7.74 -5.95
C GLN A 162 17.63 -8.55 -6.15
N ASN A 163 17.94 -8.91 -7.39
CA ASN A 163 19.34 -9.03 -7.77
C ASN A 163 19.93 -7.62 -7.68
N PHE A 164 20.47 -7.27 -6.51
CA PHE A 164 21.46 -6.21 -6.39
C PHE A 164 22.66 -6.65 -7.24
N LEU A 165 22.66 -6.29 -8.53
CA LEU A 165 23.91 -6.09 -9.23
C LEU A 165 24.51 -4.82 -8.62
N TYR A 166 25.38 -5.03 -7.63
CA TYR A 166 26.42 -4.05 -7.33
C TYR A 166 27.08 -3.63 -8.67
N PRO A 167 27.22 -2.34 -8.98
CA PRO A 167 28.26 -1.97 -9.94
C PRO A 167 29.58 -2.37 -9.30
N ASN A 168 30.17 -3.45 -9.82
CA ASN A 168 31.54 -3.80 -9.52
C ASN A 168 32.42 -2.59 -9.86
N ASN A 169 33.20 -2.16 -8.86
CA ASN A 169 34.34 -1.29 -9.07
C ASN A 169 35.23 -1.85 -10.18
N LEU A 170 35.46 -1.04 -11.22
CA LEU A 170 36.69 -0.98 -12.01
C LEU A 170 36.93 0.49 -12.37
#